data_AF-A0A945E8B9-F1
#
_entry.id   AF-A0A945E8B9-F1
#
_cell.length_a   1.000
_cell.length_b   1.000
_cell.length_c   1.000
_cell.angle_alpha   90.00
_cell.angle_beta   90.00
_cell.angle_gamma   90.00
#
_symmetry.space_group_name_H-M   'P 1'
#
loop_
_entity.id
_entity.type
_entity.pdbx_description
1 polymer ?
#
loop_
_entity_poly.entity_id
_entity_poly.type
_entity_poly.pdbx_seq_one_letter_code
_entity_poly.pdbx_strand_id
1 'polypeptide(L)' 'MSCNEESISKKENNSKPNIIYILADDLGYGDVQYFNKDGKIPTPNINSMAN' A
#
# COMPACT_ATOMS: atom_id res chain seq x y z
N MET A 1 47.36 21.72 -7.58
CA MET A 1 46.73 20.40 -7.82
C MET A 1 45.28 20.53 -7.40
N SER A 2 44.38 20.48 -8.37
CA SER A 2 42.92 20.60 -8.16
C SER A 2 42.41 19.32 -7.50
N CYS A 3 41.74 19.42 -6.36
CA CYS A 3 40.89 18.35 -5.87
C CYS A 3 39.51 18.57 -6.49
N ASN A 4 39.16 17.78 -7.50
CA ASN A 4 37.78 17.68 -7.97
C ASN A 4 37.03 16.79 -6.98
N GLU A 5 36.15 17.39 -6.19
CA GLU A 5 35.09 16.66 -5.50
C GLU A 5 33.95 16.44 -6.48
N GLU A 6 34.01 15.34 -7.22
CA GLU A 6 32.80 14.77 -7.79
C GLU A 6 32.04 14.07 -6.66
N SER A 7 31.20 14.85 -5.97
CA SER A 7 30.18 14.32 -5.07
C SER A 7 29.15 13.56 -5.89
N ILE A 8 29.41 12.26 -6.12
CA ILE A 8 28.43 11.32 -6.66
C ILE A 8 27.29 11.25 -5.64
N SER A 9 26.26 12.06 -5.86
CA SER A 9 25.05 12.06 -5.06
C SER A 9 24.32 10.75 -5.32
N LYS A 10 24.65 9.72 -4.54
CA LYS A 10 23.81 8.53 -4.39
C LYS A 10 22.43 9.04 -3.98
N LYS A 11 21.49 9.06 -4.92
CA LYS A 11 20.05 9.10 -4.60
C LYS A 11 19.78 7.81 -3.86
N GLU A 12 19.96 7.83 -2.55
CA GLU A 12 19.37 6.81 -1.71
C GLU A 12 17.87 6.91 -1.92
N ASN A 13 17.26 5.89 -2.51
CA ASN A 13 15.82 5.73 -2.56
C ASN A 13 15.32 5.37 -1.15
N ASN A 14 15.64 6.22 -0.18
CA ASN A 14 15.16 6.18 1.19
C ASN A 14 13.86 7.00 1.29
N SER A 15 13.13 7.10 0.17
CA SER A 15 11.81 7.71 0.13
C SER A 15 10.90 6.86 1.00
N LYS A 16 10.40 7.46 2.08
CA LYS A 16 9.42 6.82 2.97
C LYS A 16 8.24 6.32 2.13
N PRO A 17 7.65 5.16 2.47
CA PRO A 17 6.46 4.69 1.78
C PRO A 17 5.34 5.71 1.92
N ASN A 18 4.50 5.84 0.90
CA ASN A 18 3.26 6.59 1.00
C ASN A 18 2.26 5.79 1.83
N ILE A 19 1.59 6.44 2.78
CA ILE A 19 0.55 5.82 3.59
C ILE A 19 -0.80 6.34 3.09
N ILE A 20 -1.66 5.41 2.67
CA ILE A 20 -3.04 5.71 2.28
C ILE A 20 -3.93 5.02 3.32
N TYR A 21 -4.71 5.82 4.06
CA TYR A 21 -5.67 5.31 5.03
C TYR A 21 -7.08 5.47 4.48
N ILE A 22 -7.77 4.36 4.28
CA ILE A 22 -9.14 4.33 3.78
C ILE A 22 -10.03 3.89 4.94
N LEU A 23 -10.92 4.79 5.37
CA LEU A 23 -11.93 4.49 6.38
C LEU A 23 -13.27 4.22 5.69
N ALA A 24 -13.91 3.11 6.05
CA ALA A 24 -15.28 2.81 5.70
C ALA A 24 -16.11 2.80 6.98
N ASP A 25 -17.22 3.54 6.97
CA ASP A 25 -18.18 3.53 8.07
C ASP A 25 -19.06 2.28 7.97
N ASP A 26 -19.42 1.70 9.11
CA ASP A 26 -20.28 0.52 9.23
C ASP A 26 -19.89 -0.73 8.40
N LEU A 27 -18.62 -0.85 7.96
CA LEU A 27 -18.15 -2.04 7.27
C LEU A 27 -17.91 -3.19 8.26
N GLY A 28 -18.79 -4.20 8.23
CA GLY A 28 -18.65 -5.40 9.04
C GLY A 28 -17.57 -6.35 8.51
N TYR A 29 -17.00 -7.16 9.40
CA TYR A 29 -15.98 -8.16 9.03
C TYR A 29 -16.48 -9.16 7.97
N GLY A 30 -17.77 -9.52 8.03
CA GLY A 30 -18.41 -10.46 7.10
C GLY A 30 -18.80 -9.86 5.75
N ASP A 31 -18.71 -8.54 5.59
CA ASP A 31 -19.05 -7.85 4.33
C ASP A 31 -17.90 -7.91 3.31
N VAL A 32 -16.66 -8.11 3.79
CA VAL A 32 -15.50 -8.34 2.93
C VAL A 32 -15.45 -9.80 2.54
N GLN A 33 -15.63 -10.06 1.25
CA GLN A 33 -15.72 -11.42 0.70
C GLN A 33 -14.46 -12.27 0.97
N TYR A 34 -13.29 -11.65 1.06
CA TYR A 34 -12.06 -12.37 1.42
C TYR A 34 -12.16 -13.07 2.79
N PHE A 35 -12.86 -12.47 3.75
CA PHE A 35 -13.06 -13.02 5.09
C PHE A 35 -14.28 -13.94 5.20
N ASN A 36 -15.21 -13.84 4.25
CA ASN A 36 -16.39 -14.71 4.18
C ASN A 36 -16.64 -15.15 2.73
N LYS A 37 -16.26 -16.39 2.39
CA LYS A 37 -16.42 -16.95 1.04
C LYS A 37 -17.87 -17.00 0.57
N ASP A 38 -18.81 -17.18 1.51
CA ASP A 38 -20.26 -17.15 1.25
C ASP A 38 -20.84 -15.73 1.37
N GLY A 39 -19.97 -14.73 1.50
CA GLY A 39 -20.32 -13.31 1.58
C GLY A 39 -21.08 -12.86 0.35
N LYS A 40 -22.19 -12.16 0.58
CA LYS A 40 -23.13 -11.75 -0.47
C LYS A 40 -22.61 -10.61 -1.34
N ILE A 41 -21.64 -9.83 -0.83
CA ILE A 41 -21.13 -8.63 -1.49
C ILE A 41 -19.78 -8.97 -2.13
N PRO A 42 -19.65 -8.96 -3.46
CA PRO A 42 -18.37 -9.18 -4.11
C PRO A 42 -17.46 -7.96 -3.90
N THR A 43 -16.26 -8.19 -3.36
CA THR A 43 -15.27 -7.13 -3.08
C THR A 43 -13.96 -7.36 -3.86
N PRO A 44 -13.96 -7.37 -5.21
CA PRO A 44 -12.83 -7.83 -6.01
C PRO A 44 -11.54 -7.03 -5.78
N ASN A 45 -11.64 -5.70 -5.60
CA ASN A 45 -10.47 -4.86 -5.34
C ASN A 45 -9.85 -5.14 -3.97
N ILE A 46 -10.68 -5.30 -2.93
CA ILE A 46 -10.20 -5.64 -1.57
C ILE A 46 -9.58 -7.04 -1.58
N ASN A 47 -10.21 -7.99 -2.27
CA ASN A 47 -9.68 -9.34 -2.42
C ASN A 47 -8.30 -9.33 -3.10
N SER A 48 -8.11 -8.50 -4.14
CA SER A 48 -6.81 -8.35 -4.82
C SER A 48 -5.75 -7.68 -3.94
N MET A 49 -6.15 -6.80 -3.02
CA MET A 49 -5.21 -6.16 -2.08
C MET A 49 -4.82 -7.10 -0.93
N ALA A 50 -5.61 -8.13 -0.65
CA ALA A 50 -5.38 -9.11 0.41
C ALA A 50 -4.62 -10.38 -0.05
N ASN A 51 -4.42 -10.56 -1.36
CA ASN A 51 -3.61 -11.63 -1.94
C ASN A 51 -2.12 -11.30 -1.86
#